data_AF-A0A7Y2XSX8-F1
#
_entry.id   AF-A0A7Y2XSX8-F1
#
_cell.length_a   1.000
_cell.length_b   1.000
_cell.length_c   1.000
_cell.angle_alpha   90.00
_cell.angle_beta   90.00
_cell.angle_gamma   90.00
#
_symmetry.space_group_name_H-M   'P 1'
#
loop_
_entity.id
_entity.type
_entity.pdbx_description
1 polymer ?
#
loop_
_entity_poly.entity_id
_entity_poly.type
_entity_poly.pdbx_seq_one_letter_code
_entity_poly.pdbx_strand_id
1 'polypeptide(L)' 'AKQCFPAGETGIYGPFPAMMERRSGRTRWYLLLQSGQRLALHRQLDEWVSLLHKLPSARRVRWAVDVDPQDY' A
#
# COMPACT_ATOMS: atom_id res chain seq x y z
N ALA A 1 7.04 -4.39 -2.78
CA ALA A 1 5.88 -3.48 -2.93
C ALA A 1 6.30 -2.17 -3.56
N LYS A 2 6.99 -1.25 -2.87
CA LYS A 2 7.38 0.07 -3.45
C LYS A 2 8.18 -0.02 -4.77
N GLN A 3 9.08 -1.01 -4.89
CA GLN A 3 9.89 -1.23 -6.10
C GLN A 3 9.08 -1.54 -7.37
N CYS A 4 7.86 -2.08 -7.24
CA CYS A 4 6.99 -2.36 -8.37
C CYS A 4 5.82 -1.37 -8.48
N PHE A 5 5.89 -0.23 -7.76
CA PHE A 5 4.89 0.82 -7.91
C PHE A 5 5.04 1.47 -9.29
N PRO A 6 3.97 1.61 -10.08
CA PRO A 6 4.04 2.16 -11.43
C PRO A 6 4.40 3.65 -11.40
N ALA A 7 5.11 4.08 -12.44
CA ALA A 7 5.49 5.48 -12.61
C ALA A 7 4.23 6.37 -12.75
N GLY A 8 4.31 7.59 -12.21
CA GLY A 8 3.23 8.58 -12.32
C GLY A 8 3.31 9.63 -11.21
N GLU A 9 2.22 10.38 -11.04
CA GLU A 9 2.14 11.54 -10.15
C GLU A 9 1.86 11.20 -8.68
N THR A 10 1.52 9.94 -8.39
CA THR A 10 1.26 9.48 -7.03
C THR A 10 2.57 9.28 -6.26
N GLY A 11 2.72 9.98 -5.13
CA GLY A 11 3.78 9.76 -4.18
C GLY A 11 3.54 8.52 -3.32
N ILE A 12 4.60 7.80 -2.97
CA ILE A 12 4.57 6.62 -2.09
C ILE A 12 5.54 6.77 -0.91
N TYR A 13 5.00 6.72 0.30
CA TYR A 13 5.70 6.98 1.56
C TYR A 13 5.71 5.74 2.46
N GLY A 14 6.70 5.67 3.36
CA GLY A 14 6.94 4.53 4.23
C GLY A 14 8.01 3.56 3.69
N PRO A 15 8.10 2.33 4.23
CA PRO A 15 7.13 1.71 5.14
C PRO A 15 7.18 2.29 6.55
N PHE A 16 6.00 2.49 7.15
CA PHE A 16 5.84 2.94 8.53
C PHE A 16 5.33 1.80 9.42
N PRO A 17 5.85 1.62 10.65
CA PRO A 17 5.24 0.68 11.59
C PRO A 17 3.87 1.22 12.02
N ALA A 18 2.86 0.36 12.11
CA ALA A 18 1.60 0.74 12.73
C ALA A 18 1.83 0.94 14.24
N MET A 19 1.27 2.01 14.83
CA MET A 19 1.44 2.34 16.25
C MET A 19 0.81 1.34 17.25
N MET A 20 0.24 0.23 16.78
CA MET A 20 -0.41 -0.75 17.63
C MET A 20 0.62 -1.72 18.20
N GLU A 21 0.70 -1.82 19.53
CA GLU A 21 1.47 -2.86 20.23
C GLU A 21 1.15 -4.24 19.67
N ARG A 22 2.18 -5.09 19.54
CA ARG A 22 2.14 -6.42 18.91
C ARG A 22 0.94 -7.26 19.42
N ARG A 23 -0.20 -7.20 18.75
CA ARG A 23 -1.33 -8.12 19.04
C ARG A 23 -1.05 -9.47 18.40
N SER A 24 -0.99 -10.52 19.22
CA SER A 24 -0.82 -11.92 18.79
C SER A 24 0.40 -12.17 17.88
N GLY A 25 1.53 -11.50 18.14
CA GLY A 25 2.80 -11.77 17.45
C GLY A 25 2.88 -11.32 15.98
N ARG A 26 1.92 -10.53 15.49
CA ARG A 26 1.94 -10.00 14.12
C ARG A 26 2.33 -8.51 14.13
N THR A 27 3.27 -8.14 13.25
CA THR A 27 3.68 -6.74 13.04
C THR A 27 2.94 -6.16 11.84
N ARG A 28 2.27 -5.02 12.03
CA ARG A 28 1.58 -4.31 10.95
C ARG A 28 2.44 -3.15 10.45
N TRP A 29 2.45 -2.97 9.14
CA TRP A 29 3.17 -1.89 8.44
C TRP A 29 2.23 -1.21 7.46
N TYR A 30 2.47 0.08 7.20
CA TYR A 30 1.74 0.88 6.23
C TYR A 30 2.65 1.40 5.13
N LEU A 31 2.09 1.46 3.92
CA LEU A 31 2.56 2.32 2.83
C LEU A 31 1.47 3.35 2.59
N LEU A 32 1.83 4.63 2.57
CA LEU A 32 0.90 5.72 2.30
C LEU A 32 1.06 6.17 0.85
N LEU A 33 -0.06 6.32 0.15
CA LEU A 33 -0.10 6.78 -1.23
C LEU A 33 -0.89 8.09 -1.27
N GLN A 34 -0.34 9.08 -1.94
CA GLN A 34 -0.96 10.40 -2.03
C GLN A 34 -0.76 10.97 -3.43
N SER A 35 -1.82 11.55 -3.99
CA SER A 35 -1.78 12.28 -5.25
C SER A 35 -2.63 13.53 -5.12
N GLY A 36 -2.29 14.58 -5.88
CA GLY A 36 -3.16 15.74 -6.05
C GLY A 36 -4.39 15.45 -6.93
N GLN A 37 -4.39 14.32 -7.65
CA GLN A 37 -5.45 13.94 -8.56
C GLN A 37 -5.98 12.53 -8.23
N ARG A 38 -7.26 12.45 -7.84
CA ARG A 38 -7.93 11.17 -7.52
C ARG A 38 -7.82 10.16 -8.68
N LEU A 39 -8.04 10.62 -9.91
CA LEU A 39 -7.98 9.75 -11.08
C LEU A 39 -6.59 9.14 -11.30
N ALA A 40 -5.52 9.93 -11.11
CA ALA A 40 -4.15 9.45 -11.23
C ALA A 40 -3.82 8.41 -10.17
N LEU A 41 -4.24 8.64 -8.92
CA LEU A 41 -4.10 7.69 -7.82
C LEU A 41 -4.76 6.34 -8.15
N HIS A 42 -6.02 6.35 -8.57
CA HIS A 42 -6.75 5.12 -8.88
C HIS A 42 -6.11 4.33 -10.03
N ARG A 43 -5.70 5.01 -11.12
CA ARG A 43 -5.03 4.33 -12.25
C ARG A 43 -3.75 3.62 -11.83
N GLN A 44 -2.88 4.31 -11.08
CA GLN A 44 -1.64 3.72 -10.58
C GLN A 44 -1.91 2.62 -9.54
N LEU A 45 -2.95 2.77 -8.72
CA LEU A 45 -3.33 1.78 -7.73
C LEU A 45 -3.81 0.48 -8.37
N ASP A 46 -4.66 0.55 -9.40
CA ASP A 46 -5.19 -0.62 -10.11
C ASP A 46 -4.07 -1.44 -10.77
N GLU A 47 -3.13 -0.77 -11.42
CA GLU A 47 -1.94 -1.39 -12.00
C GLU A 47 -1.06 -2.01 -10.91
N TRP A 48 -0.81 -1.27 -9.82
CA TRP A 48 0.04 -1.76 -8.74
C TRP A 48 -0.55 -2.98 -8.05
N VAL A 49 -1.85 -2.99 -7.75
CA VAL A 49 -2.56 -4.14 -7.17
C VAL A 49 -2.41 -5.37 -8.07
N SER A 50 -2.52 -5.18 -9.38
CA SER A 50 -2.29 -6.26 -10.36
C SER A 50 -0.86 -6.80 -10.33
N LEU A 51 0.15 -5.92 -10.17
CA LEU A 51 1.55 -6.31 -10.02
C LEU A 51 1.82 -7.02 -8.69
N LEU A 52 1.23 -6.53 -7.59
CA LEU A 52 1.38 -7.11 -6.25
C LEU A 52 0.85 -8.55 -6.20
N HIS A 53 -0.29 -8.83 -6.84
CA HIS A 53 -0.83 -10.19 -6.93
C HIS A 53 0.11 -11.19 -7.64
N LYS A 54 0.97 -10.70 -8.55
CA LYS A 54 1.96 -11.53 -9.26
C LYS A 54 3.21 -11.81 -8.44
N LEU A 55 3.46 -11.07 -7.36
CA LEU A 55 4.65 -11.27 -6.53
C LEU A 55 4.51 -12.53 -5.67
N PRO A 56 5.46 -13.50 -5.76
CA PRO A 56 5.46 -14.65 -4.86
C PRO A 56 5.51 -14.24 -3.38
N SER A 57 6.21 -13.14 -3.09
CA SER A 57 6.35 -12.59 -1.74
C SER A 57 5.05 -12.01 -1.17
N ALA A 58 4.09 -11.62 -2.00
CA ALA A 58 2.80 -11.10 -1.55
C ALA A 58 1.96 -12.16 -0.82
N ARG A 59 2.22 -13.45 -1.06
CA ARG A 59 1.56 -14.57 -0.36
C ARG A 59 2.12 -14.83 1.03
N ARG A 60 3.28 -14.24 1.37
CA ARG A 60 3.95 -14.42 2.68
C ARG A 60 3.41 -13.48 3.76
N VAL A 61 2.59 -12.51 3.38
CA VAL A 61 2.01 -11.52 4.29
C VAL A 61 0.53 -11.32 3.94
N ARG A 62 -0.30 -11.04 4.95
CA ARG A 62 -1.65 -10.54 4.69
C ARG A 62 -1.54 -9.04 4.43
N TRP A 63 -2.04 -8.60 3.29
CA TRP A 63 -2.10 -7.19 2.92
C TRP A 63 -3.53 -6.82 2.51
N ALA A 64 -3.83 -5.54 2.63
CA ALA A 64 -5.08 -4.92 2.21
C ALA A 64 -4.75 -3.52 1.68
N VAL A 65 -5.66 -2.96 0.89
CA VAL A 65 -5.58 -1.60 0.37
C VAL A 65 -6.86 -0.89 0.79
N ASP A 66 -6.70 0.21 1.52
CA ASP A 66 -7.80 1.05 1.96
C ASP A 66 -7.69 2.38 1.19
N VAL A 67 -8.75 2.74 0.45
CA VAL A 67 -8.84 4.02 -0.29
C VAL A 67 -9.74 4.96 0.48
N ASP A 68 -9.30 6.22 0.65
CA ASP A 68 -9.94 7.24 1.50
C ASP A 68 -10.29 6.72 2.91
N PRO A 69 -9.32 6.18 3.65
CA PRO A 69 -9.55 5.74 5.02
C PRO A 69 -10.13 6.90 5.85
N GLN A 70 -11.29 6.66 6.46
CA GLN A 70 -11.98 7.63 7.32
C GLN A 70 -11.40 7.67 8.74
N ASP A 71 -10.70 6.60 9.14
CA ASP A 71 -10.12 6.46 10.46
C ASP A 71 -8.59 6.64 10.41
N TYR A 72 -8.11 7.72 11.00
CA TYR A 72 -6.75 7.87 11.53
C TYR A 72 -6.79 8.60 12.87
#